data_AF-A0A9E1WNQ4-F1
#
_entry.id   AF-A0A9E1WNQ4-F1
#
_cell.length_a   1.000
_cell.length_b   1.000
_cell.length_c   1.000
_cell.angle_alpha   90.00
_cell.angle_beta   90.00
_cell.angle_gamma   90.00
#
_symmetry.space_group_name_H-M   'P 1'
#
loop_
_entity.id
_entity.type
_entity.pdbx_description
1 polymer ?
#
loop_
_entity_poly.entity_id
_entity_poly.type
_entity_poly.pdbx_seq_one_letter_code
_entity_poly.pdbx_strand_id
1 'polypeptide(L)' 'IHSPPRHLSDGEFFGEIGVLLDRKRTATVTAINETRLMVLEAADLKAMVEEHEVLEHNLNMVLKERLHELEEIGQV' A
#
# COMPACT_ATOMS: atom_id res chain seq x y z
N ILE A 1 11.90 1.77 -19.85
CA ILE A 1 12.34 2.75 -18.82
C ILE A 1 11.39 2.53 -17.66
N HIS A 2 11.86 2.04 -16.52
CA HIS A 2 11.00 1.85 -15.35
C HIS A 2 10.68 3.22 -14.74
N SER A 3 9.47 3.36 -14.20
CA SER A 3 9.09 4.56 -13.43
C SER A 3 10.03 4.74 -12.24
N PRO A 4 10.33 5.99 -11.84
CA PRO A 4 11.09 6.22 -10.62
C PRO A 4 10.37 5.63 -9.40
N PRO A 5 11.11 5.16 -8.38
CA PRO A 5 10.50 4.66 -7.17
C PRO A 5 9.75 5.76 -6.43
N ARG A 6 8.59 5.41 -5.86
CA ARG A 6 7.89 6.28 -4.92
C ARG A 6 8.71 6.37 -3.62
N HIS A 7 8.97 7.60 -3.18
CA HIS A 7 9.59 7.86 -1.88
C HIS A 7 8.50 8.03 -0.83
N LEU A 8 8.66 7.36 0.32
CA LEU A 8 7.75 7.44 1.44
C LEU A 8 8.41 8.17 2.61
N SER A 9 7.60 8.91 3.36
CA SER A 9 7.96 9.71 4.52
C SER A 9 7.17 9.28 5.76
N ASP A 10 7.44 9.92 6.89
CA ASP A 10 6.77 9.64 8.16
C ASP A 10 5.23 9.73 8.03
N GLY A 11 4.54 8.73 8.58
CA GLY A 11 3.07 8.64 8.54
C GLY A 11 2.51 7.97 7.28
N GLU A 12 3.32 7.73 6.26
CA GLU A 12 2.89 6.96 5.08
C GLU A 12 2.98 5.45 5.32
N PHE A 13 2.16 4.69 4.58
CA PHE A 13 2.07 3.24 4.70
C PHE A 13 2.21 2.55 3.33
N PHE A 14 2.51 1.26 3.36
CA PHE A 14 2.66 0.42 2.17
C PHE A 14 2.32 -1.04 2.45
N GLY A 15 2.04 -1.78 1.38
CA GLY A 15 1.73 -3.22 1.42
C GLY A 15 0.24 -3.55 1.42
N GLU A 16 -0.62 -2.53 1.48
CA GLU A 16 -2.07 -2.63 1.49
C GLU A 16 -2.62 -3.31 0.22
N ILE A 17 -2.03 -3.05 -0.95
CA ILE A 17 -2.48 -3.63 -2.22
C ILE A 17 -2.45 -5.16 -2.17
N GLY A 18 -1.38 -5.74 -1.62
CA GLY A 18 -1.25 -7.18 -1.52
C GLY A 18 -2.26 -7.80 -0.55
N VAL A 19 -2.57 -7.10 0.54
CA VAL A 19 -3.50 -7.59 1.57
C VAL A 19 -4.96 -7.45 1.14
N LEU A 20 -5.35 -6.27 0.66
CA LEU A 20 -6.75 -5.92 0.39
C LEU A 20 -7.24 -6.47 -0.96
N LEU A 21 -6.36 -6.58 -1.96
CA LEU A 21 -6.73 -7.13 -3.27
C LEU A 21 -6.36 -8.61 -3.43
N ASP A 22 -5.84 -9.24 -2.37
CA ASP A 22 -5.35 -10.63 -2.39
C ASP A 22 -4.35 -10.90 -3.54
N ARG A 23 -3.41 -9.97 -3.74
CA ARG A 23 -2.40 -10.01 -4.79
C ARG A 23 -1.02 -10.29 -4.23
N LYS A 24 -0.13 -10.82 -5.08
CA LYS A 24 1.31 -10.87 -4.76
C LYS A 24 1.84 -9.45 -4.50
N ARG A 25 2.94 -9.35 -3.73
CA ARG A 25 3.65 -8.09 -3.50
C ARG A 25 3.97 -7.44 -4.85
N THR A 26 3.43 -6.23 -5.06
CA THR A 26 3.53 -5.50 -6.33
C THR A 26 4.85 -4.74 -6.48
N ALA A 27 5.51 -4.42 -5.37
CA ALA A 27 6.77 -3.70 -5.35
C ALA A 27 7.71 -4.21 -4.25
N THR A 28 9.00 -3.98 -4.44
CA THR A 28 10.02 -4.11 -3.38
C THR A 28 10.16 -2.75 -2.71
N VAL A 29 10.14 -2.72 -1.38
CA VAL A 29 10.36 -1.52 -0.59
C VAL A 29 11.73 -1.62 0.08
N THR A 30 12.53 -0.56 -0.06
CA THR A 30 13.89 -0.49 0.47
C THR A 30 14.00 0.74 1.36
N ALA A 31 14.47 0.55 2.60
CA ALA A 31 14.81 1.67 3.48
C ALA A 31 16.07 2.39 2.97
N ILE A 32 16.00 3.72 2.84
CA ILE A 32 17.12 4.55 2.36
C ILE A 32 17.92 5.20 3.50
N ASN A 33 17.40 5.12 4.73
CA ASN A 33 17.98 5.58 5.99
C ASN A 33 17.53 4.64 7.13
N GLU A 34 17.97 4.91 8.36
CA GLU A 34 17.44 4.20 9.54
C GLU A 34 15.93 4.51 9.67
N THR A 35 15.11 3.47 9.58
CA THR A 35 13.64 3.59 9.58
C THR A 35 13.05 2.68 10.64
N ARG A 36 12.07 3.17 11.39
CA ARG A 36 11.21 2.36 12.27
C ARG A 36 9.83 2.25 11.65
N LEU A 37 9.31 1.03 11.62
CA LEU A 37 8.00 0.74 11.05
C LEU A 37 7.07 0.20 12.12
N MET A 38 5.80 0.57 12.01
CA MET A 38 4.72 -0.16 12.64
C MET A 38 4.23 -1.24 11.67
N VAL A 39 4.00 -2.43 12.17
CA VAL A 39 3.49 -3.56 11.39
C VAL A 39 2.08 -3.86 11.83
N LEU A 40 1.17 -3.97 10.86
CA LEU A 40 -0.20 -4.43 11.05
C LEU A 40 -0.37 -5.73 10.27
N GLU A 41 -0.86 -6.78 10.92
CA GLU A 41 -1.06 -8.07 10.28
C GLU A 41 -2.23 -8.01 9.29
N ALA A 42 -2.16 -8.87 8.27
CA ALA A 42 -3.16 -8.88 7.21
C ALA A 42 -4.58 -9.18 7.74
N ALA A 43 -4.70 -10.05 8.73
CA ALA A 43 -5.98 -10.37 9.36
C ALA A 43 -6.56 -9.17 10.12
N ASP A 44 -5.71 -8.45 10.84
CA ASP A 44 -6.13 -7.28 11.62
C ASP A 44 -6.55 -6.13 10.70
N LEU A 45 -5.80 -5.87 9.62
CA LEU A 45 -6.18 -4.85 8.63
C LEU A 45 -7.54 -5.17 8.00
N LYS A 46 -7.79 -6.44 7.64
CA LYS A 46 -9.08 -6.86 7.08
C LYS A 46 -10.22 -6.65 8.08
N ALA A 47 -10.04 -7.07 9.34
CA ALA A 47 -11.03 -6.86 10.38
C ALA A 47 -11.33 -5.37 10.62
N MET A 48 -10.30 -4.51 10.66
CA MET A 48 -10.49 -3.07 10.83
C MET A 48 -11.21 -2.41 9.65
N VAL A 49 -10.95 -2.86 8.42
CA VAL A 49 -11.67 -2.37 7.23
C VAL A 49 -13.15 -2.78 7.28
N GLU A 50 -13.45 -3.99 7.73
CA GLU A 50 -14.83 -4.47 7.91
C GLU A 50 -15.57 -3.71 9.03
N GLU A 51 -14.87 -3.29 10.08
CA GLU A 51 -15.47 -2.59 11.24
C GLU A 51 -15.62 -1.08 11.05
N HIS A 52 -14.80 -0.46 10.18
CA HIS A 52 -14.68 1.00 10.11
C HIS A 52 -14.83 1.54 8.67
N GLU A 53 -16.03 1.96 8.29
CA GLU A 53 -16.34 2.51 6.95
C GLU A 53 -15.44 3.67 6.53
N VAL A 54 -15.07 4.56 7.46
CA VAL A 54 -14.19 5.71 7.17
C VAL A 54 -12.79 5.24 6.78
N LEU A 55 -12.29 4.19 7.44
CA LEU A 55 -10.99 3.61 7.12
C LEU A 55 -11.03 2.94 5.75
N GLU A 56 -12.06 2.16 5.48
CA GLU A 56 -12.29 1.53 4.17
C GLU A 56 -12.30 2.58 3.05
N HIS A 57 -13.08 3.66 3.22
CA HIS A 57 -13.18 4.73 2.23
C HIS A 57 -11.81 5.35 1.92
N ASN A 58 -11.07 5.72 2.97
CA ASN A 58 -9.75 6.35 2.83
C ASN A 58 -8.74 5.40 2.15
N LEU A 59 -8.74 4.12 2.54
CA LEU A 59 -7.87 3.11 1.92
C LEU A 59 -8.22 2.89 0.46
N ASN A 60 -9.51 2.84 0.11
CA ASN A 60 -9.95 2.69 -1.27
C ASN A 60 -9.52 3.88 -2.16
N MET A 61 -9.47 5.10 -1.63
CA MET A 61 -8.96 6.25 -2.36
C MET A 61 -7.46 6.11 -2.65
N VAL A 62 -6.66 5.70 -1.66
CA VAL A 62 -5.22 5.44 -1.82
C VAL A 62 -4.96 4.27 -2.78
N LEU A 63 -5.74 3.19 -2.69
CA LEU A 63 -5.63 2.05 -3.59
C LEU A 63 -5.86 2.44 -5.05
N LYS A 64 -6.87 3.27 -5.33
CA LYS A 64 -7.15 3.74 -6.69
C LYS A 64 -5.98 4.53 -7.28
N GLU A 65 -5.41 5.46 -6.50
CA GLU A 65 -4.24 6.23 -6.93
C GLU A 65 -3.06 5.31 -7.28
N ARG A 66 -2.73 4.38 -6.38
CA ARG A 66 -1.59 3.48 -6.57
C ARG A 66 -1.79 2.46 -7.68
N LEU A 67 -3.01 1.97 -7.88
CA LEU A 67 -3.32 1.08 -9.01
C LEU A 67 -3.15 1.79 -10.34
N HIS A 68 -3.60 3.05 -10.45
CA HIS A 68 -3.41 3.84 -11.65
C HIS A 68 -1.92 4.03 -11.98
N GLU A 69 -1.09 4.32 -10.97
CA GLU A 69 0.36 4.38 -11.14
C GLU A 69 0.97 3.05 -11.59
N LEU A 70 0.50 1.92 -11.04
CA LEU A 70 0.96 0.58 -11.44
C LEU A 70 0.56 0.23 -12.89
N GLU A 71 -0.62 0.66 -13.32
CA GLU A 71 -1.11 0.47 -14.70
C GLU A 71 -0.29 1.29 -15.70
N GLU A 72 0.00 2.56 -15.38
CA GLU A 72 0.83 3.44 -16.21
C GLU A 72 2.23 2.86 -16.47
N ILE A 73 2.75 2.05 -15.55
CA ILE A 73 4.10 1.48 -15.62
C ILE A 73 4.14 0.02 -16.09
N GLY A 74 2.97 -0.54 -16.45
CA GLY A 74 2.82 -1.90 -16.99
C GLY A 74 3.08 -3.02 -15.98
N GLN A 75 2.77 -2.79 -14.70
CA GLN A 75 2.97 -3.77 -13.61
C GLN A 75 1.66 -4.44 -13.13
N VAL A 76 0.57 -4.30 -13.88
CA VAL A 76 -0.74 -4.91 -13.60
C VAL A 76 -1.09 -5.98 -14.63
#